data_AF-A0AAD5P6W5-F1
#
_entry.id   AF-A0AAD5P6W5-F1
#
_cell.length_a   1.000
_cell.length_b   1.000
_cell.length_c   1.000
_cell.angle_alpha   90.00
_cell.angle_beta   90.00
_cell.angle_gamma   90.00
#
_symmetry.space_group_name_H-M   'P 1'
#
loop_
_entity.id
_entity.type
_entity.pdbx_description
1 polymer ?
#
loop_
_entity_poly.entity_id
_entity_poly.type
_entity_poly.pdbx_seq_one_letter_code
_entity_poly.pdbx_strand_id
1 'polypeptide(L)' 'LNPIEECWAQIKREVSKTPLYKNESLATRIEEAAKIVTAKHCRGYIRHSHRHFNKCID' A
#
# COMPACT_ATOMS: atom_id res chain seq x y z
N LEU A 1 2.16 4.29 13.88
CA LEU A 1 1.33 3.76 12.78
C LEU A 1 1.14 4.84 11.73
N ASN A 2 2.04 4.88 10.76
CA ASN A 2 1.93 5.84 9.67
C ASN A 2 1.03 5.21 8.58
N PRO A 3 -0.09 5.85 8.18
CA PRO A 3 -0.98 5.32 7.14
C PRO A 3 -0.28 4.98 5.82
N ILE A 4 0.87 5.60 5.53
CA ILE A 4 1.64 5.30 4.32
C ILE A 4 2.16 3.86 4.29
N GLU A 5 2.40 3.23 5.46
CA GLU A 5 2.87 1.85 5.55
C GLU A 5 1.81 0.87 5.05
N GLU A 6 0.52 1.11 5.36
CA GLU A 6 -0.59 0.32 4.84
C GLU A 6 -0.75 0.49 3.32
N CYS A 7 -0.57 1.72 2.84
CA CYS A 7 -0.56 2.01 1.40
C CYS A 7 0.53 1.20 0.69
N TRP A 8 1.77 1.25 1.19
CA TRP A 8 2.89 0.49 0.63
C TRP A 8 2.70 -1.02 0.75
N ALA A 9 2.08 -1.51 1.82
CA ALA A 9 1.76 -2.93 1.95
C ALA A 9 0.81 -3.39 0.83
N GLN A 10 -0.22 -2.60 0.52
CA GLN A 10 -1.14 -2.89 -0.57
C GLN A 10 -0.45 -2.83 -1.94
N ILE A 11 0.32 -1.77 -2.23
CA ILE A 11 1.05 -1.63 -3.50
C ILE A 11 2.03 -2.80 -3.69
N LYS A 12 2.83 -3.13 -2.66
CA LYS A 12 3.77 -4.26 -2.71
C LYS A 12 3.05 -5.58 -3.00
N ARG A 13 1.89 -5.81 -2.38
CA ARG A 13 1.08 -7.01 -2.61
C ARG A 13 0.65 -7.13 -4.07
N GLU A 14 0.27 -6.02 -4.70
CA GLU A 14 -0.09 -6.00 -6.12
C GLU A 14 1.11 -6.27 -7.03
N VAL A 15 2.23 -5.60 -6.77
CA VAL A 15 3.48 -5.79 -7.53
C VAL A 15 3.92 -7.25 -7.47
N SER A 16 3.86 -7.88 -6.29
CA SER A 16 4.34 -9.25 -6.05
C SER A 16 3.41 -10.36 -6.56
N LYS A 17 2.25 -10.04 -7.17
CA LYS A 17 1.30 -11.06 -7.63
C LYS A 17 1.84 -11.98 -8.71
N THR A 18 2.74 -11.47 -9.55
CA THR A 18 3.39 -12.26 -10.60
C THR A 18 4.88 -11.94 -10.65
N PRO A 19 5.72 -12.87 -11.14
CA PRO A 19 7.15 -12.61 -11.32
C PRO A 19 7.40 -11.43 -12.27
N LEU A 20 8.48 -10.69 -12.02
CA LEU A 20 8.95 -9.64 -12.93
C LEU A 20 9.66 -10.29 -14.12
N TYR A 21 9.25 -9.96 -15.34
CA TYR A 21 9.91 -10.47 -16.54
C TYR A 21 11.22 -9.72 -16.82
N LYS A 22 12.17 -10.35 -17.53
CA LYS A 22 13.50 -9.76 -17.83
C LYS A 22 13.44 -8.39 -18.50
N ASN A 23 12.35 -8.09 -19.20
CA ASN A 23 12.18 -6.90 -20.03
C ASN A 23 11.23 -5.88 -19.37
N GLU A 24 10.75 -6.17 -18.17
CA GLU A 24 9.76 -5.37 -17.46
C GLU A 24 10.44 -4.44 -16.45
N SER A 25 10.00 -3.18 -16.41
CA SER A 25 10.48 -2.21 -15.44
C SER A 25 9.71 -2.35 -14.12
N LEU A 26 10.43 -2.60 -13.02
CA LEU A 26 9.83 -2.59 -11.68
C LEU A 26 9.18 -1.24 -11.37
N ALA A 27 9.75 -0.12 -11.83
CA ALA A 27 9.21 1.21 -11.61
C ALA A 27 7.84 1.39 -12.29
N THR A 28 7.71 0.99 -13.55
CA THR A 28 6.44 1.02 -14.29
C THR A 28 5.39 0.16 -13.60
N ARG A 29 5.78 -1.01 -13.08
CA ARG A 29 4.86 -1.88 -12.35
C ARG A 29 4.39 -1.30 -11.02
N ILE A 30 5.28 -0.62 -10.29
CA ILE A 30 4.90 0.12 -9.08
C ILE A 30 3.94 1.26 -9.43
N GLU A 31 4.18 1.99 -10.52
CA GLU A 31 3.30 3.05 -11.00
C GLU A 31 1.90 2.52 -11.33
N GLU A 32 1.80 1.42 -12.09
CA GLU A 32 0.52 0.78 -12.40
C GLU A 32 -0.18 0.25 -11.14
N ALA A 33 0.56 -0.38 -10.23
CA ALA A 33 0.00 -0.85 -8.96
C ALA A 33 -0.49 0.32 -8.09
N ALA A 34 0.20 1.46 -8.07
CA ALA A 34 -0.22 2.62 -7.30
C ALA A 34 -1.58 3.18 -7.75
N LYS A 35 -1.96 3.01 -9.03
CA LYS A 35 -3.27 3.45 -9.55
C LYS A 35 -4.46 2.75 -8.89
N ILE A 36 -4.28 1.60 -8.23
CA ILE A 36 -5.37 0.95 -7.48
C ILE A 36 -5.73 1.71 -6.19
N VAL A 37 -4.84 2.58 -5.72
CA VAL A 37 -5.05 3.35 -4.50
C VAL A 37 -6.03 4.49 -4.83
N THR A 38 -7.19 4.44 -4.17
CA THR A 38 -8.25 5.45 -4.35
C THR A 38 -8.36 6.28 -3.09
N ALA A 39 -9.07 7.41 -3.16
CA ALA A 39 -9.38 8.21 -1.97
C ALA A 39 -10.11 7.40 -0.88
N LYS A 40 -10.90 6.39 -1.27
CA LYS A 40 -11.55 5.47 -0.33
C LYS A 40 -10.52 4.60 0.42
N HIS A 41 -9.50 4.12 -0.28
CA HIS A 41 -8.39 3.38 0.32
C HIS A 41 -7.62 4.26 1.31
N CYS A 42 -7.26 5.49 0.93
CA CYS A 42 -6.56 6.43 1.82
C CYS A 42 -7.31 6.71 3.12
N ARG A 43 -8.63 6.95 3.04
CA ARG A 43 -9.48 7.10 4.25
C ARG A 43 -9.49 5.84 5.11
N GLY A 44 -9.43 4.66 4.48
CA GLY A 44 -9.29 3.37 5.14
C GLY A 44 -8.00 3.27 5.96
N TYR A 45 -6.84 3.59 5.36
CA TYR A 45 -5.53 3.53 6.01
C TYR A 45 -5.41 4.50 7.19
N ILE A 46 -5.96 5.72 7.04
CA ILE A 46 -6.03 6.72 8.12
C ILE A 46 -6.85 6.15 9.28
N ARG A 47 -8.05 5.65 9.01
CA ARG A 47 -8.92 5.05 10.03
C ARG A 47 -8.27 3.84 10.70
N HIS A 48 -7.57 2.99 9.96
CA HIS A 48 -6.82 1.87 10.51
C HIS A 48 -5.76 2.35 11.52
N SER A 49 -4.99 3.37 11.14
CA SER A 49 -3.92 3.95 11.96
C SER A 49 -4.48 4.54 13.25
N HIS A 50 -5.59 5.30 13.20
CA HIS A 50 -6.26 5.82 14.39
C HIS A 50 -6.70 4.71 15.36
N ARG A 51 -7.27 3.62 14.85
CA ARG A 51 -7.73 2.49 15.70
C ARG A 51 -6.59 1.77 16.39
N HIS A 52 -5.44 1.67 15.72
CA HIS A 52 -4.27 1.00 16.27
C HIS A 52 -3.44 1.89 17.18
N PHE A 53 -3.60 3.22 17.09
CA PHE A 53 -2.86 4.16 17.93
C PHE A 53 -3.10 3.93 19.42
N ASN A 54 -4.35 3.64 19.82
CA ASN A 54 -4.68 3.34 21.21
C ASN A 54 -3.90 2.13 21.77
N LYS A 55 -3.67 1.10 20.93
CA LYS A 55 -2.88 -0.08 21.31
C LYS A 55 -1.38 0.19 21.54
N CYS A 56 -0.91 1.39 21.19
CA CYS A 56 0.47 1.81 21.42
C CYS A 56 0.63 2.67 22.68
N ILE A 57 -0.48 3.09 23.29
CA ILE A 57 -0.52 3.94 24.49
C ILE A 57 -0.81 3.10 25.74
N ASP A 58 -1.54 1.99 25.56
CA ASP A 58 -1.71 0.94 26.58
C ASP A 58 -0.42 0.12 26.75
#